data_AF-A0A7C1FGE1-F1
#
_entry.id   AF-A0A7C1FGE1-F1
#
_cell.length_a   1.000
_cell.length_b   1.000
_cell.length_c   1.000
_cell.angle_alpha   90.00
_cell.angle_beta   90.00
_cell.angle_gamma   90.00
#
_symmetry.space_group_name_H-M   'P 1'
#
loop_
_entity.id
_entity.type
_entity.pdbx_description
1 polymer ?
#
loop_
_entity_poly.entity_id
_entity_poly.type
_entity_poly.pdbx_seq_one_letter_code
_entity_poly.pdbx_strand_id
1 'polypeptide(L)' 'MYTRPDLRGRGAGRGVLRAIITTLKASGVETIVLNVDQRNDTARRLYEQSGFVVYCPFIEGTATSFVWHFV' A
#
# COMPACT_ATOMS: atom_id res chain seq x y z
N MET A 1 -3.16 0.16 6.04
CA MET A 1 -3.78 1.29 6.77
C MET A 1 -5.28 1.29 6.50
N TYR A 2 -6.11 1.67 7.46
CA TYR A 2 -7.57 1.76 7.29
C TYR A 2 -8.08 3.12 7.77
N THR A 3 -9.01 3.70 7.03
CA THR A 3 -9.76 4.90 7.44
C THR A 3 -11.24 4.57 7.40
N ARG A 4 -11.94 4.87 8.50
CA ARG A 4 -13.39 4.68 8.64
C ARG A 4 -14.11 5.33 7.44
N PRO A 5 -15.07 4.65 6.78
CA PRO A 5 -15.65 5.11 5.51
C PRO A 5 -16.19 6.54 5.52
N ASP A 6 -16.88 6.93 6.58
CA ASP A 6 -17.47 8.25 6.83
C ASP A 6 -16.42 9.38 7.04
N LEU A 7 -15.16 9.01 7.28
CA LEU A 7 -14.05 9.94 7.49
C LEU A 7 -13.06 9.98 6.31
N ARG A 8 -13.33 9.26 5.22
CA ARG A 8 -12.48 9.26 4.02
C ARG A 8 -12.53 10.60 3.29
N GLY A 9 -11.54 10.85 2.43
CA GLY A 9 -11.43 12.09 1.67
C GLY A 9 -10.97 13.31 2.48
N ARG A 10 -10.76 13.17 3.80
CA ARG A 10 -10.33 14.26 4.70
C ARG A 10 -8.82 14.28 4.99
N GLY A 11 -8.03 13.52 4.25
CA GLY A 11 -6.57 13.51 4.38
C GLY A 11 -5.98 12.68 5.52
N ALA A 12 -6.80 12.00 6.34
CA ALA A 12 -6.31 11.18 7.46
C ALA A 12 -5.29 10.11 7.02
N GLY A 13 -5.61 9.34 5.96
CA GLY A 13 -4.68 8.34 5.41
C GLY A 13 -3.35 8.95 4.95
N ARG A 14 -3.39 10.12 4.31
CA ARG A 14 -2.19 10.85 3.89
C ARG A 14 -1.37 11.34 5.07
N GLY A 15 -2.02 11.84 6.11
CA GLY A 15 -1.35 12.31 7.33
C GLY A 15 -0.57 11.18 8.01
N VAL A 16 -1.22 10.04 8.22
CA VAL A 16 -0.56 8.89 8.88
C VAL A 16 0.55 8.32 7.97
N LEU A 17 0.35 8.22 6.65
CA LEU A 17 1.37 7.71 5.73
C LEU A 17 2.60 8.62 5.71
N ARG A 18 2.40 9.94 5.68
CA ARG A 18 3.49 10.92 5.75
C ARG A 18 4.27 10.78 7.05
N ALA A 19 3.58 10.62 8.18
CA ALA A 19 4.24 10.42 9.47
C ALA A 19 5.11 9.16 9.47
N ILE A 20 4.60 8.04 8.94
CA ILE A 20 5.37 6.80 8.79
C ILE A 20 6.63 7.02 7.94
N ILE A 21 6.50 7.60 6.76
CA ILE A 21 7.64 7.86 5.85
C ILE A 21 8.68 8.75 6.53
N THR A 22 8.25 9.83 7.17
CA THR A 22 9.16 10.76 7.86
C THR A 22 9.93 10.04 8.97
N THR A 23 9.25 9.25 9.80
CA THR A 23 9.89 8.49 10.87
C THR A 23 10.90 7.47 10.32
N LEU A 24 10.53 6.71 9.30
CA LEU A 24 11.41 5.69 8.72
C LEU A 24 12.64 6.31 8.04
N LYS A 25 12.47 7.42 7.32
CA LYS A 25 13.59 8.18 6.75
C LYS A 25 14.53 8.70 7.83
N ALA A 26 14.00 9.24 8.94
CA ALA A 26 14.81 9.72 10.04
C ALA A 26 15.61 8.59 10.73
N SER A 27 15.11 7.35 10.69
CA SER A 27 15.83 6.17 11.18
C SER A 27 16.80 5.54 10.17
N GLY A 28 17.01 6.15 8.99
CA GLY A 28 17.92 5.64 7.97
C GLY A 28 17.36 4.46 7.15
N VAL A 29 16.05 4.24 7.14
CA VAL A 29 15.44 3.23 6.27
C VAL A 29 15.43 3.75 4.83
N GLU A 30 16.10 3.03 3.95
CA GLU A 30 16.26 3.42 2.55
C GLU A 30 15.08 3.00 1.66
N THR A 31 14.40 1.90 2.01
CA THR A 31 13.35 1.31 1.18
C THR A 31 12.11 0.97 2.00
N ILE A 32 10.94 1.40 1.52
CA ILE A 32 9.63 1.11 2.11
C ILE A 32 8.81 0.39 1.04
N VAL A 33 8.33 -0.81 1.35
CA VAL A 33 7.49 -1.62 0.46
C VAL A 33 6.16 -1.91 1.15
N LEU A 34 5.09 -1.96 0.36
CA LEU A 34 3.76 -2.39 0.80
C LEU A 34 3.06 -3.15 -0.32
N ASN A 35 2.16 -4.05 0.08
CA ASN A 35 1.23 -4.68 -0.83
C ASN A 35 -0.15 -4.02 -0.70
N VAL A 36 -0.85 -3.91 -1.81
CA VAL A 36 -2.21 -3.38 -1.89
C VAL A 36 -2.97 -4.16 -2.94
N ASP A 37 -4.23 -4.51 -2.65
CA ASP A 37 -5.11 -5.10 -3.67
C ASP A 37 -5.17 -4.15 -4.88
N GLN A 38 -4.94 -4.70 -6.07
CA GLN A 38 -4.95 -3.97 -7.34
C GLN A 38 -6.28 -3.25 -7.59
N ARG A 39 -7.39 -3.77 -7.02
CA ARG A 39 -8.73 -3.20 -7.08
C ARG A 39 -8.94 -2.02 -6.12
N ASN A 40 -8.00 -1.76 -5.21
CA ASN A 40 -8.11 -0.68 -4.24
C ASN A 40 -7.53 0.64 -4.78
N ASP A 41 -8.19 1.21 -5.79
CA ASP A 41 -7.75 2.42 -6.48
C ASP A 41 -7.53 3.62 -5.54
N THR A 42 -8.31 3.71 -4.47
CA THR A 42 -8.17 4.79 -3.48
C THR A 42 -6.83 4.70 -2.75
N ALA A 43 -6.45 3.50 -2.30
CA ALA A 43 -5.17 3.29 -1.64
C ALA A 43 -4.01 3.43 -2.63
N ARG A 44 -4.13 2.88 -3.84
CA ARG A 44 -3.12 3.00 -4.90
C ARG A 44 -2.78 4.46 -5.20
N ARG A 45 -3.80 5.29 -5.47
CA ARG A 45 -3.61 6.73 -5.72
C ARG A 45 -2.95 7.45 -4.56
N LEU A 46 -3.28 7.08 -3.31
CA LEU A 46 -2.63 7.66 -2.14
C LEU A 46 -1.13 7.35 -2.09
N TYR A 47 -0.74 6.10 -2.36
CA TYR A 47 0.66 5.69 -2.37
C TYR A 47 1.42 6.33 -3.54
N GLU A 48 0.86 6.31 -4.75
CA GLU A 48 1.42 6.95 -5.95
C GLU A 48 1.66 8.45 -5.71
N GLN A 49 0.68 9.16 -5.14
CA GLN A 49 0.83 10.59 -4.77
C GLN A 49 1.86 10.84 -3.68
N SER A 50 2.22 9.82 -2.89
CA SER A 50 3.25 9.90 -1.86
C SER A 50 4.64 9.50 -2.38
N GLY A 51 4.77 9.21 -3.68
CA GLY A 51 6.03 8.89 -4.35
C GLY A 51 6.34 7.39 -4.43
N PHE A 52 5.40 6.51 -4.06
CA PHE A 52 5.58 5.08 -4.30
C PHE A 52 5.40 4.76 -5.78
N VAL A 53 6.18 3.78 -6.25
CA VAL A 53 6.08 3.24 -7.61
C VAL A 53 5.73 1.77 -7.56
N VAL A 54 5.05 1.27 -8.59
CA VAL A 54 4.79 -0.17 -8.74
C VAL A 54 6.11 -0.85 -9.07
N TYR A 55 6.53 -1.81 -8.24
CA TYR A 55 7.75 -2.59 -8.46
C TYR A 55 7.43 -3.94 -9.11
N CYS A 56 6.53 -4.72 -8.50
CA CYS A 56 6.03 -5.97 -9.07
C CYS A 56 4.55 -6.14 -8.72
N PRO A 57 3.74 -6.76 -9.61
CA PRO A 57 2.37 -7.11 -9.28
C PRO A 57 2.37 -8.22 -8.22
N PHE A 58 1.74 -7.95 -7.08
CA PHE A 58 1.40 -8.98 -6.12
C PHE A 58 -0.01 -9.51 -6.45
N ILE A 59 -0.15 -10.83 -6.52
CA ILE A 59 -1.42 -11.52 -6.81
C ILE A 59 -1.83 -12.28 -5.55
N GLU A 60 -2.86 -11.78 -4.87
CA GLU A 60 -3.53 -12.55 -3.82
C GLU A 60 -4.48 -13.56 -4.46
N GLY A 61 -4.09 -14.83 -4.47
CA GLY A 61 -4.93 -15.94 -4.86
C GLY A 61 -5.52 -16.65 -3.64
N THR A 62 -6.78 -17.06 -3.70
CA THR A 62 -7.28 -18.09 -2.79
C THR A 62 -6.81 -19.44 -3.32
N ALA A 63 -6.09 -20.22 -2.53
CA ALA A 63 -5.70 -21.57 -2.92
C ALA A 63 -6.96 -22.45 -3.00
N THR A 64 -7.56 -22.52 -4.18
CA THR A 64 -8.81 -23.26 -4.40
C THR A 64 -8.56 -24.73 -4.73
N SER A 65 -7.33 -25.13 -5.07
CA SER A 65 -6.86 -26.52 -5.21
C SER A 65 -5.32 -26.54 -5.31
N PHE A 66 -4.65 -27.64 -4.93
CA PHE A 66 -3.21 -27.87 -5.15
C PHE A 66 -2.89 -28.00 -6.65
N VAL A 67 -2.91 -26.88 -7.37
CA VAL A 67 -2.42 -26.81 -8.75
C VAL A 67 -1.17 -25.96 -8.72
N TRP A 68 -0.02 -26.61 -8.82
CA TRP A 68 1.29 -25.98 -8.89
C TRP A 68 1.35 -25.09 -10.14
N HIS A 69 1.17 -23.78 -9.96
CA HIS A 69 1.49 -22.80 -10.98
C HIS A 69 2.85 -22.21 -10.63
N PHE A 70 3.83 -22.44 -11.49
CA PHE A 70 5.08 -21.68 -11.48
C PHE A 70 4.79 -20.27 -12.03
N VAL A 71 5.22 -19.25 -11.29
CA VAL A 71 5.37 -17.86 -11.73
C VAL A 71 6.84 -17.57 -12.00
#